data_AF-A0A376RF53-F1
#
_entry.id   AF-A0A376RF53-F1
#
_cell.length_a   1.000
_cell.length_b   1.000
_cell.length_c   1.000
_cell.angle_alpha   90.00
_cell.angle_beta   90.00
_cell.angle_gamma   90.00
#
_symmetry.space_group_name_H-M   'P 1'
#
loop_
_entity.id
_entity.type
_entity.pdbx_description
1 polymer ?
#
loop_
_entity_poly.entity_id
_entity_poly.type
_entity_poly.pdbx_seq_one_letter_code
_entity_poly.pdbx_strand_id
1 'polypeptide(L)' 'MPVPNPVMPVKGAGTTLWVYKGSGDPYANPLSDVDWSRLAKVKDLTPGETDR' A
#
# COMPACT_ATOMS: atom_id res chain seq x y z
N MET A 1 -3.53 0.75 29.85
CA MET A 1 -3.45 1.07 28.41
C MET A 1 -4.76 1.76 28.03
N PRO A 2 -4.75 2.91 27.33
CA PRO A 2 -5.98 3.57 26.90
C PRO A 2 -6.75 2.66 25.93
N VAL A 3 -8.08 2.66 26.04
CA VAL A 3 -8.95 1.94 25.09
C VAL A 3 -8.87 2.60 23.72
N PRO A 4 -8.58 1.86 22.64
CA PRO A 4 -8.53 2.43 21.28
C PRO A 4 -9.92 2.93 20.86
N ASN A 5 -10.01 4.12 20.27
CA ASN A 5 -11.24 4.63 19.67
C ASN A 5 -11.52 3.88 18.35
N PRO A 6 -12.64 3.14 18.22
CA PRO A 6 -12.92 2.30 17.07
C PRO A 6 -13.18 3.07 15.76
N VAL A 7 -13.41 4.38 15.80
CA VAL A 7 -13.61 5.21 14.59
C VAL A 7 -12.37 6.02 14.19
N MET A 8 -11.28 5.96 14.95
CA MET A 8 -10.05 6.62 14.53
C MET A 8 -9.47 5.90 13.31
N PRO A 9 -9.12 6.63 12.23
CA PRO A 9 -8.43 6.04 11.09
C PRO A 9 -7.14 5.38 11.55
N VAL A 10 -7.01 4.08 11.30
CA VAL A 10 -5.78 3.32 11.55
C VAL A 10 -4.97 3.30 10.26
N LYS A 11 -3.68 3.60 10.37
CA LYS A 11 -2.79 3.56 9.21
C LYS A 11 -2.74 2.15 8.63
N GLY A 12 -2.82 2.04 7.31
CA GLY A 12 -2.88 0.74 6.61
C GLY A 12 -4.27 0.13 6.53
N ALA A 13 -5.29 0.66 7.21
CA ALA A 13 -6.66 0.17 7.10
C ALA A 13 -7.18 0.30 5.66
N GLY A 14 -7.61 -0.83 5.07
CA GLY A 14 -8.06 -0.89 3.68
C GLY A 14 -6.93 -0.87 2.63
N THR A 15 -5.67 -0.76 3.04
CA THR A 15 -4.52 -0.75 2.13
C THR A 15 -4.16 -2.17 1.68
N THR A 16 -3.75 -2.29 0.42
CA THR A 16 -3.30 -3.55 -0.18
C THR A 16 -1.93 -3.36 -0.82
N LEU A 17 -1.07 -4.36 -0.70
CA LEU A 17 0.24 -4.38 -1.33
C LEU A 17 0.11 -4.89 -2.76
N TRP A 18 0.69 -4.15 -3.71
CA TRP A 18 0.73 -4.49 -5.12
C TRP A 18 2.18 -4.57 -5.58
N VAL A 19 2.46 -5.51 -6.49
CA VAL A 19 3.77 -5.69 -7.10
C VAL A 19 3.63 -5.68 -8.62
N TYR A 20 4.38 -4.80 -9.28
CA TYR A 20 4.48 -4.73 -10.72
C TYR A 20 5.34 -5.88 -11.25
N LYS A 21 4.89 -6.54 -12.31
CA LYS A 21 5.59 -7.67 -12.95
C LYS A 21 5.88 -7.44 -14.43
N GLY A 22 5.52 -6.28 -14.97
CA GLY A 22 5.74 -5.95 -16.37
C GLY A 22 7.18 -5.51 -16.65
N SER A 23 7.44 -5.18 -17.91
CA SER A 23 8.74 -4.70 -18.38
C SER A 23 8.73 -3.22 -18.82
N GLY A 24 7.58 -2.55 -18.73
CA GLY A 24 7.42 -1.14 -19.09
C GLY A 24 7.69 -0.21 -17.91
N ASP A 25 7.33 1.06 -18.07
CA ASP A 25 7.38 2.04 -16.97
C ASP A 25 6.18 1.81 -16.02
N PRO A 26 6.42 1.39 -14.76
CA PRO A 26 5.35 1.18 -13.78
C PRO A 26 4.64 2.47 -13.34
N TYR A 27 5.21 3.64 -13.61
CA TYR A 27 4.68 4.94 -13.17
C TYR A 27 3.97 5.73 -14.27
N ALA A 28 3.97 5.24 -15.52
CA ALA A 28 3.43 5.96 -16.68
C ALA A 28 1.92 6.25 -16.58
N ASN A 29 1.14 5.38 -15.95
CA ASN A 29 -0.28 5.61 -15.72
C ASN A 29 -0.72 5.10 -14.34
N PRO A 30 -0.94 5.99 -13.35
CA PRO A 30 -1.27 5.62 -11.98
C PRO A 30 -2.68 5.02 -11.81
N LEU A 31 -3.53 5.07 -12.85
CA LEU A 31 -4.88 4.50 -12.82
C LEU A 31 -4.96 3.10 -13.43
N SER A 32 -3.86 2.60 -14.01
CA SER A 32 -3.81 1.31 -14.70
C SER A 32 -3.20 0.25 -13.78
N ASP A 33 -3.97 -0.79 -13.48
CA ASP A 33 -3.50 -1.99 -12.76
C ASP A 33 -2.91 -3.08 -13.67
N VAL A 34 -2.73 -2.81 -14.97
CA VAL A 34 -2.07 -3.72 -15.91
C VAL A 34 -0.67 -4.10 -15.40
N ASP A 35 -0.36 -5.40 -15.43
CA ASP A 35 0.86 -6.01 -14.90
C ASP A 35 1.10 -5.87 -13.37
N TRP A 36 0.17 -5.28 -12.63
CA TRP A 36 0.21 -5.24 -11.17
C TRP A 36 -0.50 -6.46 -10.57
N SER A 37 0.11 -7.08 -9.56
CA SER A 37 -0.46 -8.20 -8.81
C SER A 37 -0.67 -7.82 -7.35
N ARG A 38 -1.90 -7.98 -6.84
CA ARG A 38 -2.21 -7.82 -5.41
C ARG A 38 -1.66 -9.00 -4.61
N LEU A 39 -0.81 -8.74 -3.64
CA LEU A 39 -0.17 -9.79 -2.82
C LEU A 39 -0.85 -9.99 -1.47
N ALA A 40 -1.13 -8.90 -0.76
CA ALA A 40 -1.60 -8.97 0.62
C ALA A 40 -2.39 -7.74 1.05
N LYS A 41 -3.15 -7.89 2.14
CA LYS A 41 -3.67 -6.75 2.90
C LYS A 41 -2.59 -6.25 3.86
N VAL A 42 -2.49 -4.94 4.00
CA VAL A 42 -1.54 -4.31 4.91
C VAL A 42 -2.24 -4.03 6.23
N LYS A 43 -1.59 -4.37 7.36
CA LYS A 43 -2.12 -4.11 8.70
C LYS A 43 -1.71 -2.75 9.24
N ASP A 44 -0.47 -2.34 8.96
CA ASP A 44 0.11 -1.05 9.38
C ASP A 44 1.23 -0.66 8.39
N LEU A 45 1.52 0.63 8.28
CA LEU A 45 2.61 1.17 7.45
C LEU A 45 3.52 2.08 8.27
N THR A 46 4.68 1.58 8.67
CA THR A 46 5.69 2.42 9.31
C THR A 46 6.36 3.30 8.26
N PRO A 47 6.44 4.63 8.44
CA PRO A 47 7.29 5.47 7.61
C PRO A 47 8.74 4.99 7.74
N GLY A 48 9.34 4.60 6.63
CA GLY A 48 10.77 4.29 6.53
C GLY A 48 11.44 5.23 5.54
N GLU A 49 12.77 5.30 5.61
CA GLU A 49 13.61 6.06 4.68
C GLU A 49 13.49 5.42 3.30
N THR A 50 12.63 5.97 2.44
CA THR A 50 12.76 5.77 0.99
C THR A 50 14.03 6.51 0.57
N ASP A 51 15.18 5.87 0.76
CA ASP A 51 16.44 6.36 0.22
C ASP A 51 16.40 6.25 -1.31
N ARG A 52 16.98 7.27 -1.95
CA ARG A 52 16.84 7.61 -3.37
C ARG A 52 17.14 6.48 -4.35
#